data_AF-E0UM62-F1
#
_entry.id   AF-E0UM62-F1
#
_cell.length_a   1.000
_cell.length_b   1.000
_cell.length_c   1.000
_cell.angle_alpha   90.00
_cell.angle_beta   90.00
_cell.angle_gamma   90.00
#
_symmetry.space_group_name_H-M   'P 1'
#
loop_
_entity.id
_entity.type
_entity.pdbx_description
1 polymer ?
#
loop_
_entity_poly.entity_id
_entity_poly.type
_entity_poly.pdbx_seq_one_letter_code
_entity_poly.pdbx_strand_id
1 'polypeptide(L)'
;MIILSPLTTFFPCPAPPPSNLKSPTWLVAASWLLPTPPISSFVVPKNDLKYTYYRLMRAYRDKDGKLKRKMLKYLASDSSKAYKNMVQAIKRRFRIQALQTQLLRLMRQQQPKQTRRSRGGSAVNSPPTTSERMLLVQLQQQLTELMGRVERLEREVTR
;
A
#
# COMPACT_ATOMS: atom_id res chain seq x y z
N MET A 1 27.07 39.77 49.69
CA MET A 1 26.70 40.23 48.34
C MET A 1 26.61 39.02 47.42
N ILE A 2 25.67 39.09 46.49
CA ILE A 2 24.87 37.98 45.97
C ILE A 2 25.61 37.14 44.92
N ILE A 3 25.55 35.82 45.08
CA ILE A 3 25.94 34.81 44.09
C ILE A 3 24.67 34.49 43.27
N LEU A 4 24.72 34.71 41.96
CA LEU A 4 23.64 34.34 41.03
C LEU A 4 24.00 33.01 40.35
N SER A 5 23.24 31.97 40.67
CA SER A 5 23.23 30.68 39.97
C SER A 5 22.26 30.73 38.77
N PRO A 6 22.54 30.02 37.66
CA PRO A 6 21.57 29.87 36.58
C PRO A 6 20.50 28.80 36.91
N LEU A 7 19.24 29.11 36.58
CA LEU A 7 18.11 28.18 36.63
C LEU A 7 18.28 27.09 35.56
N THR A 8 18.42 25.85 36.00
CA THR A 8 18.28 24.66 35.16
C THR A 8 16.83 24.22 35.17
N THR A 9 16.09 24.49 34.10
CA THR A 9 14.71 24.00 33.91
C THR A 9 14.78 22.53 33.46
N PHE A 10 14.54 21.62 34.40
CA PHE A 10 14.36 20.18 34.14
C PHE A 10 13.01 19.96 33.46
N PHE A 11 13.01 19.58 32.18
CA PHE A 11 11.81 19.04 31.52
C PHE A 11 11.68 17.55 31.88
N PRO A 12 10.58 17.09 32.50
CA PRO A 12 10.36 15.67 32.71
C PRO A 12 10.03 14.99 31.38
N CYS A 13 10.74 13.92 31.06
CA CYS A 13 10.44 13.03 29.94
C CYS A 13 9.02 12.42 30.11
N PRO A 14 8.21 12.31 29.04
CA PRO A 14 6.97 11.56 29.09
C PRO A 14 7.26 10.06 29.25
N ALA A 15 6.57 9.43 30.19
CA ALA A 15 6.65 8.00 30.47
C ALA A 15 6.28 7.15 29.24
N PRO A 16 6.93 5.99 29.03
CA PRO A 16 6.53 5.07 27.98
C PRO A 16 5.16 4.44 28.28
N PRO A 17 4.29 4.26 27.26
CA PRO A 17 2.97 3.64 27.46
C PRO A 17 3.10 2.15 27.83
N PRO A 18 2.16 1.62 28.63
CA PRO A 18 2.21 0.25 29.12
C PRO A 18 2.08 -0.78 27.99
N SER A 19 2.97 -1.76 28.02
CA SER A 19 3.11 -2.91 27.12
C SER A 19 2.04 -3.99 27.34
N ASN A 20 0.75 -3.61 27.32
CA ASN A 20 -0.32 -4.59 27.46
C ASN A 20 -1.57 -4.20 26.67
N LEU A 21 -1.47 -4.24 25.34
CA LEU A 21 -2.63 -4.37 24.46
C LEU A 21 -2.41 -5.56 23.54
N LYS A 22 -2.98 -6.71 23.95
CA LYS A 22 -3.27 -7.84 23.06
C LYS A 22 -4.23 -7.34 21.97
N SER A 23 -3.69 -6.94 20.84
CA SER A 23 -4.44 -6.77 19.60
C SER A 23 -3.51 -7.17 18.45
N PRO A 24 -3.80 -8.23 17.69
CA PRO A 24 -2.95 -8.65 16.59
C PRO A 24 -3.16 -7.70 15.39
N THR A 25 -2.51 -6.54 15.44
CA THR A 25 -2.49 -5.54 14.35
C THR A 25 -1.75 -5.99 13.10
N TRP A 26 -1.08 -7.14 13.13
CA TRP A 26 -0.44 -7.74 11.96
C TRP A 26 -1.44 -8.36 10.96
N LEU A 27 -2.73 -8.52 11.33
CA LEU A 27 -3.76 -8.97 10.39
C LEU A 27 -4.25 -7.88 9.43
N VAL A 28 -4.08 -6.59 9.75
CA VAL A 28 -4.47 -5.50 8.84
C VAL A 28 -3.40 -5.28 7.77
N ALA A 29 -2.13 -5.41 8.12
CA ALA A 29 -1.01 -5.29 7.17
C ALA A 29 -1.03 -6.39 6.08
N ALA A 30 -1.53 -7.59 6.40
CA ALA A 30 -1.62 -8.70 5.46
C ALA A 30 -2.72 -8.53 4.39
N SER A 31 -3.72 -7.67 4.62
CA SER A 31 -4.80 -7.43 3.64
C SER A 31 -4.32 -6.66 2.40
N TRP A 32 -3.28 -5.84 2.56
CA TRP A 32 -2.71 -5.02 1.49
C TRP A 32 -1.85 -5.79 0.49
N LEU A 33 -1.36 -6.97 0.88
CA LEU A 33 -0.50 -7.83 0.07
C LEU A 33 -1.27 -8.85 -0.80
N LEU A 34 -2.58 -9.00 -0.62
CA LEU A 34 -3.37 -9.84 -1.52
C LEU A 34 -3.55 -9.15 -2.88
N PRO A 35 -3.47 -9.89 -4.01
CA PRO A 35 -3.83 -9.36 -5.32
C PRO A 35 -5.23 -8.76 -5.25
N THR A 36 -5.39 -7.57 -5.83
CA THR A 36 -6.66 -6.84 -5.82
C THR A 36 -7.78 -7.78 -6.27
N PRO A 37 -8.93 -7.79 -5.58
CA PRO A 37 -10.03 -8.67 -5.93
C PRO A 37 -10.46 -8.41 -7.39
N PRO A 38 -10.34 -9.40 -8.30
CA PRO A 38 -10.74 -9.19 -9.68
C PRO A 38 -12.26 -9.02 -9.79
N ILE A 39 -12.69 -8.14 -10.70
CA ILE A 39 -14.08 -8.04 -11.11
C ILE A 39 -14.31 -9.06 -12.23
N SER A 40 -15.34 -9.89 -12.10
CA SER A 40 -15.79 -10.83 -13.13
C SER A 40 -17.20 -10.44 -13.58
N SER A 41 -17.46 -10.58 -14.88
CA SER A 41 -18.82 -10.56 -15.42
C SER A 41 -19.38 -11.98 -15.49
N PHE A 42 -20.70 -12.08 -15.47
CA PHE A 42 -21.47 -13.30 -15.64
C PHE A 42 -22.73 -12.97 -16.42
N VAL A 43 -22.98 -13.73 -17.49
CA VAL A 43 -24.13 -13.50 -18.35
C VAL A 43 -25.16 -14.58 -18.10
N VAL A 44 -26.39 -14.17 -17.79
CA VAL A 44 -27.54 -15.05 -17.64
C VAL A 44 -28.50 -14.81 -18.80
N PRO A 45 -28.70 -15.79 -19.69
CA PRO A 45 -29.77 -15.72 -20.67
C PRO A 45 -31.12 -16.01 -19.98
N LYS A 46 -32.14 -15.18 -20.25
CA LYS A 46 -33.53 -15.41 -19.82
C LYS A 46 -34.47 -14.83 -20.87
N ASN A 47 -35.34 -15.68 -21.42
CA ASN A 47 -36.39 -15.31 -22.39
C ASN A 47 -35.85 -14.39 -23.50
N ASP A 48 -34.86 -14.88 -24.26
CA ASP A 48 -34.15 -14.18 -25.35
C ASP A 48 -33.34 -12.92 -24.97
N LEU A 49 -33.43 -12.46 -23.72
CA LEU A 49 -32.65 -11.36 -23.18
C LEU A 49 -31.40 -11.86 -22.44
N LYS A 50 -30.30 -11.13 -22.58
CA LYS A 50 -29.02 -11.42 -21.91
C LYS A 50 -28.76 -10.41 -20.80
N TYR A 51 -28.79 -10.89 -19.55
CA TYR A 51 -28.48 -10.06 -18.38
C TYR A 51 -27.03 -10.24 -17.98
N THR A 52 -26.27 -9.14 -17.91
CA THR A 52 -24.87 -9.17 -17.46
C THR A 52 -24.78 -8.66 -16.04
N TYR A 53 -24.28 -9.52 -15.15
CA TYR A 53 -24.04 -9.21 -13.75
C TYR A 53 -22.54 -9.14 -13.47
N TYR A 54 -22.14 -8.12 -12.74
CA TYR A 54 -20.76 -7.95 -12.28
C TYR A 54 -20.64 -8.41 -10.83
N ARG A 55 -19.52 -9.07 -10.52
CA ARG A 55 -19.23 -9.59 -9.18
C ARG A 55 -17.77 -9.36 -8.80
N LEU A 56 -17.57 -9.10 -7.52
CA LEU A 56 -16.26 -8.98 -6.91
C LEU A 56 -15.79 -10.37 -6.47
N MET A 57 -14.59 -10.76 -6.88
CA MET A 57 -14.02 -12.07 -6.59
C MET A 57 -12.77 -11.91 -5.71
N ARG A 58 -12.49 -12.87 -4.83
CA ARG A 58 -11.22 -12.99 -4.11
C ARG A 58 -10.49 -14.22 -4.61
N ALA A 59 -9.24 -14.05 -4.98
CA ALA A 59 -8.35 -15.18 -5.24
C ALA A 59 -7.82 -15.73 -3.91
N TYR A 60 -7.81 -17.04 -3.77
CA TYR A 60 -7.26 -17.74 -2.62
C TYR A 60 -6.53 -19.01 -3.08
N ARG A 61 -5.55 -19.45 -2.32
CA ARG A 61 -4.85 -20.72 -2.57
C ARG A 61 -5.42 -21.78 -1.65
N ASP A 62 -5.76 -22.92 -2.23
CA ASP A 62 -6.13 -24.11 -1.47
C ASP A 62 -4.91 -24.74 -0.79
N LYS A 63 -5.16 -25.70 0.11
CA LYS A 63 -4.13 -26.51 0.77
C LYS A 63 -3.22 -27.22 -0.26
N ASP A 64 -3.77 -27.59 -1.41
CA ASP A 64 -3.05 -28.21 -2.54
C ASP A 64 -2.30 -27.19 -3.43
N GLY A 65 -2.25 -25.92 -3.03
CA GLY A 65 -1.58 -24.83 -3.78
C GLY A 65 -2.32 -24.34 -5.02
N LYS A 66 -3.45 -24.95 -5.40
CA LYS A 66 -4.27 -24.53 -6.54
C LYS A 66 -4.93 -23.17 -6.28
N LEU A 67 -4.82 -22.25 -7.26
CA LEU A 67 -5.44 -20.93 -7.18
C LEU A 67 -6.93 -21.02 -7.50
N LYS A 68 -7.77 -20.81 -6.50
CA LYS A 68 -9.23 -20.74 -6.66
C LYS A 68 -9.73 -19.31 -6.47
N ARG A 69 -10.97 -19.07 -6.91
CA ARG A 69 -11.63 -17.78 -6.78
C ARG A 69 -12.96 -17.97 -6.08
N LYS A 70 -13.20 -17.19 -5.03
CA LYS A 70 -14.47 -17.16 -4.30
C LYS A 70 -15.12 -15.81 -4.54
N MET A 71 -16.41 -15.81 -4.83
CA MET A 71 -17.18 -14.57 -4.92
C MET A 71 -17.32 -13.92 -3.54
N LEU A 72 -17.09 -12.61 -3.47
CA LEU A 72 -17.28 -11.83 -2.25
C LEU A 72 -18.62 -11.09 -2.26
N LYS A 73 -18.90 -10.36 -3.35
CA LYS A 73 -20.05 -9.45 -3.41
C LYS A 73 -20.55 -9.28 -4.84
N TYR A 74 -21.86 -9.20 -5.02
CA TYR A 74 -22.46 -8.79 -6.28
C TYR A 74 -22.41 -7.26 -6.44
N LEU A 75 -22.02 -6.82 -7.63
CA LEU A 75 -21.93 -5.41 -8.01
C LEU A 75 -23.06 -4.99 -8.95
N ALA A 76 -24.08 -5.84 -9.15
CA ALA A 76 -25.22 -5.61 -10.03
C ALA A 76 -24.79 -5.30 -11.49
N SER A 77 -25.38 -4.28 -12.10
CA SER A 77 -25.06 -3.80 -13.45
C SER A 77 -23.89 -2.82 -13.46
N ASP A 78 -23.34 -2.58 -14.65
CA ASP A 78 -22.32 -1.56 -14.94
C ASP A 78 -22.77 -0.13 -14.63
N SER A 79 -24.05 0.15 -14.80
CA SER A 79 -24.65 1.45 -14.51
C SER A 79 -24.73 1.75 -13.01
N SER A 80 -24.65 0.73 -12.16
CA SER A 80 -24.82 0.86 -10.71
C SER A 80 -23.69 1.67 -10.06
N LYS A 81 -24.05 2.45 -9.03
CA LYS A 81 -23.09 3.21 -8.21
C LYS A 81 -22.05 2.29 -7.55
N ALA A 82 -22.48 1.10 -7.12
CA ALA A 82 -21.61 0.12 -6.48
C ALA A 82 -20.50 -0.37 -7.42
N TYR A 83 -20.83 -0.70 -8.67
CA TYR A 83 -19.86 -1.09 -9.68
C TYR A 83 -18.84 0.02 -9.95
N LYS A 84 -19.32 1.24 -10.24
CA LYS A 84 -18.47 2.40 -10.54
C LYS A 84 -17.50 2.72 -9.40
N ASN A 85 -18.00 2.74 -8.17
CA ASN A 85 -17.18 2.99 -6.98
C ASN A 85 -16.09 1.93 -6.82
N MET A 86 -16.43 0.65 -7.04
CA MET A 86 -15.47 -0.44 -6.92
C MET A 86 -14.39 -0.38 -8.01
N VAL A 87 -14.78 -0.10 -9.26
CA VAL A 87 -13.82 0.08 -10.36
C VAL A 87 -12.85 1.22 -10.05
N GLN A 88 -13.35 2.35 -9.55
CA GLN A 88 -12.49 3.47 -9.14
C GLN A 88 -11.56 3.10 -7.99
N ALA A 89 -12.03 2.38 -6.98
CA ALA A 89 -11.21 1.92 -5.86
C ALA A 89 -10.08 0.97 -6.33
N ILE A 90 -10.38 0.04 -7.23
CA ILE A 90 -9.37 -0.85 -7.82
C ILE A 90 -8.34 -0.06 -8.63
N LYS A 91 -8.76 0.88 -9.47
CA LYS A 91 -7.84 1.75 -10.24
C LYS A 91 -6.91 2.54 -9.32
N ARG A 92 -7.44 3.11 -8.23
CA ARG A 92 -6.63 3.83 -7.23
C ARG A 92 -5.57 2.91 -6.61
N ARG A 93 -5.95 1.69 -6.22
CA ARG A 93 -5.02 0.71 -5.65
C ARG A 93 -3.95 0.27 -6.64
N PHE A 94 -4.29 0.04 -7.92
CA PHE A 94 -3.29 -0.27 -8.93
C PHE A 94 -2.29 0.85 -9.17
N ARG A 95 -2.75 2.11 -9.14
CA ARG A 95 -1.84 3.26 -9.24
C ARG A 95 -0.86 3.29 -8.07
N ILE A 96 -1.32 3.04 -6.84
CA ILE A 96 -0.46 2.95 -5.65
C ILE A 96 0.56 1.81 -5.80
N GLN A 97 0.12 0.63 -6.23
CA GLN A 97 1.02 -0.51 -6.46
C GLN A 97 2.07 -0.20 -7.53
N ALA A 98 1.68 0.44 -8.63
CA ALA A 98 2.62 0.84 -9.68
C ALA A 98 3.70 1.79 -9.13
N LEU A 99 3.30 2.81 -8.36
CA LEU A 99 4.22 3.75 -7.72
C LEU A 99 5.17 3.03 -6.74
N GLN A 100 4.66 2.10 -5.93
CA GLN A 100 5.48 1.30 -5.03
C GLN A 100 6.52 0.45 -5.79
N THR A 101 6.13 -0.18 -6.91
CA THR A 101 7.09 -0.95 -7.72
C THR A 101 8.17 -0.08 -8.37
N GLN A 102 7.81 1.13 -8.81
CA GLN A 102 8.76 2.10 -9.34
C GLN A 102 9.76 2.53 -8.26
N LEU A 103 9.27 2.81 -7.05
CA LEU A 103 10.14 3.17 -5.92
C LEU A 103 11.08 2.03 -5.55
N LEU A 104 10.57 0.79 -5.44
CA LEU A 104 11.41 -0.38 -5.18
C LEU A 104 12.49 -0.57 -6.25
N ARG A 105 12.16 -0.28 -7.52
CA ARG A 105 13.13 -0.33 -8.63
C ARG A 105 14.21 0.73 -8.48
N LEU A 106 13.84 1.98 -8.16
CA LEU A 106 14.78 3.08 -7.93
C LEU A 106 15.69 2.80 -6.73
N MET A 107 15.14 2.31 -5.61
CA MET A 107 15.92 1.91 -4.44
C MET A 107 16.94 0.81 -4.79
N ARG A 108 16.56 -0.19 -5.58
CA ARG A 108 17.47 -1.25 -6.05
C ARG A 108 18.57 -0.73 -6.98
N GLN A 109 18.31 0.33 -7.73
CA GLN A 109 19.32 0.95 -8.60
C GLN A 109 20.34 1.77 -7.79
N GLN A 110 19.94 2.34 -6.66
CA GLN A 110 20.82 3.10 -5.78
C GLN A 110 21.60 2.24 -4.79
N GLN A 111 21.15 1.01 -4.51
CA GLN A 111 22.02 0.07 -3.82
C GLN A 111 23.17 -0.31 -4.76
N PRO A 112 24.44 -0.10 -4.35
CA PRO A 112 25.56 -0.60 -5.14
C PRO A 112 25.33 -2.10 -5.31
N LYS A 113 25.25 -2.57 -6.57
CA LYS A 113 25.27 -4.01 -6.88
C LYS A 113 26.39 -4.58 -6.02
N GLN A 114 26.05 -5.39 -5.01
CA GLN A 114 27.04 -6.27 -4.42
C GLN A 114 27.41 -7.23 -5.53
N THR A 115 28.44 -6.83 -6.27
CA THR A 115 28.96 -7.51 -7.43
C THR A 115 29.29 -8.91 -6.98
N ARG A 116 28.45 -9.88 -7.37
CA ARG A 116 28.88 -11.27 -7.44
C ARG A 116 30.09 -11.27 -8.35
N ARG A 117 31.26 -11.37 -7.71
CA ARG A 117 32.61 -11.62 -8.23
C ARG A 117 32.60 -11.89 -9.74
N SER A 118 32.86 -10.85 -10.54
CA SER A 118 33.33 -11.03 -11.91
C SER A 118 34.48 -10.06 -12.12
N ARG A 119 35.61 -10.63 -12.55
CA ARG A 119 36.87 -9.96 -12.84
C ARG A 119 36.67 -8.93 -13.96
N GLY A 120 37.33 -7.78 -13.82
CA GLY A 120 37.74 -6.92 -14.93
C GLY A 120 36.64 -6.11 -15.61
N GLY A 121 36.60 -4.81 -15.33
CA GLY A 121 35.79 -3.87 -16.09
C GLY A 121 35.43 -2.66 -15.25
N SER A 122 36.26 -1.62 -15.34
CA SER A 122 36.02 -0.32 -14.72
C SER A 122 34.76 0.31 -15.32
N ALA A 123 33.64 0.21 -14.62
CA ALA A 123 32.40 0.93 -14.92
C ALA A 123 32.03 1.76 -13.68
N VAL A 124 32.67 2.93 -13.61
CA VAL A 124 32.15 4.20 -13.10
C VAL A 124 30.95 4.07 -12.14
N ASN A 125 31.27 3.98 -10.84
CA ASN A 125 30.33 4.21 -9.76
C ASN A 125 30.06 5.71 -9.62
N SER A 126 29.18 6.27 -10.45
CA SER A 126 28.71 7.65 -10.25
C SER A 126 27.74 7.68 -9.06
N PRO A 127 27.98 8.50 -8.02
CA PRO A 127 27.01 8.70 -6.96
C PRO A 127 25.73 9.35 -7.53
N PRO A 128 24.54 9.01 -7.01
CA PRO A 128 23.28 9.61 -7.46
C PRO A 128 23.36 11.13 -7.28
N THR A 129 22.95 11.87 -8.30
CA THR A 129 23.02 13.34 -8.28
C THR A 129 22.12 13.88 -7.17
N THR A 130 22.49 15.03 -6.59
CA THR A 130 21.75 15.67 -5.50
C THR A 130 20.26 15.88 -5.84
N SER A 131 19.94 16.10 -7.12
CA SER A 131 18.57 16.19 -7.65
C SER A 131 17.77 14.90 -7.46
N GLU A 132 18.36 13.74 -7.70
CA GLU A 132 17.71 12.43 -7.53
C GLU A 132 17.43 12.13 -6.06
N ARG A 133 18.32 12.55 -5.16
CA ARG A 133 18.11 12.42 -3.71
C ARG A 133 16.93 13.26 -3.23
N MET A 134 16.82 14.51 -3.71
CA MET A 134 15.69 15.38 -3.36
C MET A 134 14.36 14.83 -3.89
N LEU A 135 14.34 14.30 -5.12
CA LEU A 135 13.15 13.69 -5.70
C LEU A 135 12.66 12.48 -4.88
N LEU A 136 13.57 11.67 -4.36
CA LEU A 136 13.21 10.54 -3.51
C LEU A 136 12.61 10.97 -2.17
N VAL A 137 13.18 11.99 -1.54
CA VAL A 137 12.64 12.56 -0.29
C VAL A 137 11.24 13.13 -0.54
N GLN A 138 11.06 13.86 -1.64
CA GLN A 138 9.78 14.44 -2.01
C GLN A 138 8.72 13.36 -2.30
N LEU A 139 9.09 12.29 -3.02
CA LEU A 139 8.21 11.15 -3.26
C LEU A 139 7.83 10.42 -1.98
N GLN A 140 8.80 10.23 -1.07
CA GLN A 140 8.55 9.60 0.22
C GLN A 140 7.54 10.42 1.05
N GLN A 141 7.65 11.75 1.01
CA GLN A 141 6.76 12.67 1.71
C GLN A 141 5.34 12.66 1.13
N GLN A 142 5.21 12.60 -0.20
CA GLN A 142 3.91 12.47 -0.86
C GLN A 142 3.21 11.14 -0.52
N LEU A 143 3.96 10.06 -0.37
CA LEU A 143 3.41 8.75 -0.01
C LEU A 143 2.95 8.68 1.44
N THR A 144 3.68 9.26 2.39
CA THR A 144 3.24 9.34 3.79
C THR A 144 1.98 10.18 3.92
N GLU A 145 1.88 11.28 3.18
CA GLU A 145 0.67 12.11 3.14
C GLU A 145 -0.54 11.34 2.58
N LEU A 146 -0.35 10.63 1.46
CA LEU A 146 -1.39 9.80 0.85
C LEU A 146 -1.85 8.68 1.79
N MET A 147 -0.93 8.02 2.48
CA MET A 147 -1.26 6.98 3.48
C MET A 147 -2.11 7.53 4.62
N GLY A 148 -1.74 8.69 5.19
CA GLY A 148 -2.51 9.32 6.26
C GLY A 148 -3.93 9.70 5.83
N ARG A 149 -4.09 10.17 4.58
CA ARG A 149 -5.43 10.48 4.02
C ARG A 149 -6.28 9.22 3.84
N VAL A 150 -5.69 8.12 3.39
CA VAL A 150 -6.40 6.84 3.27
C VAL A 150 -6.83 6.33 4.64
N GLU A 151 -5.95 6.36 5.64
CA GLU A 151 -6.29 5.93 7.00
C GLU A 151 -7.42 6.76 7.61
N ARG A 152 -7.45 8.07 7.36
CA ARG A 152 -8.55 8.95 7.78
C ARG A 152 -9.88 8.57 7.12
N LEU A 153 -9.86 8.34 5.80
CA LEU A 153 -11.03 7.91 5.05
C LEU A 153 -11.54 6.54 5.51
N GLU A 154 -10.65 5.62 5.86
CA GLU A 154 -11.04 4.32 6.40
C GLU A 154 -11.77 4.45 7.73
N ARG A 155 -11.33 5.35 8.62
CA ARG A 155 -12.02 5.66 9.90
C ARG A 155 -13.39 6.31 9.70
N GLU A 156 -13.55 7.13 8.67
CA GLU A 156 -14.84 7.76 8.33
C GLU A 156 -15.84 6.76 7.75
N VAL A 157 -15.38 5.77 6.97
CA VAL A 157 -16.25 4.74 6.37
C VAL A 157 -16.67 3.65 7.37
N THR A 158 -15.92 3.49 8.47
CA THR A 158 -16.24 2.52 9.54
C THR A 158 -17.12 3.08 10.65
N ARG A 159 -17.43 4.38 10.64
CA ARG A 159 -18.49 4.99 11.46
C ARG A 159 -19.84 4.87 10.76
#